data_AF-A0A174BDH1-F1
#
_entry.id   AF-A0A174BDH1-F1
#
_cell.length_a   1.000
_cell.length_b   1.000
_cell.length_c   1.000
_cell.angle_alpha   90.00
_cell.angle_beta   90.00
_cell.angle_gamma   90.00
#
_symmetry.space_group_name_H-M   'P 1'
#
loop_
_entity.id
_entity.type
_entity.pdbx_description
1 polymer ?
#
loop_
_entity_poly.entity_id
_entity_poly.type
_entity_poly.pdbx_seq_one_letter_code
_entity_poly.pdbx_strand_id
1 'polypeptide(L)'
;MNRNKSKNSEKSLSKLITYCKKYIPVIIIALTSAVIGTILTIIGPDKLSEMTDIITAGIMTSIDLDKIASIGLTLVAIYVISAILTFAQGYIMATITQKVSKNLRSDISKKINKLPMSYYNNNTTGDLLSRVTNDVDTIG
;
A
#
# COMPACT_ATOMS: atom_id res chain seq x y z
N MET A 1 -31.84 5.64 -10.53
CA MET A 1 -30.48 5.75 -9.95
C MET A 1 -30.07 7.24 -9.96
N ASN A 2 -29.93 7.86 -8.78
CA ASN A 2 -30.07 9.32 -8.61
C ASN A 2 -28.79 10.09 -9.02
N ARG A 3 -28.81 10.84 -10.13
CA ARG A 3 -27.68 11.61 -10.71
C ARG A 3 -26.99 12.60 -9.75
N ASN A 4 -27.67 13.02 -8.66
CA ASN A 4 -27.10 13.90 -7.63
C ASN A 4 -26.17 13.19 -6.64
N LYS A 5 -26.34 11.88 -6.41
CA LYS A 5 -25.48 11.10 -5.51
C LYS A 5 -24.10 10.83 -6.14
N SER A 6 -24.06 10.55 -7.44
CA SER A 6 -22.80 10.31 -8.18
C SER A 6 -21.94 11.57 -8.30
N LYS A 7 -22.53 12.73 -8.62
CA LYS A 7 -21.81 14.02 -8.71
C LYS A 7 -21.15 14.45 -7.40
N ASN A 8 -21.78 14.14 -6.26
CA ASN A 8 -21.21 14.49 -4.96
C ASN A 8 -20.09 13.53 -4.55
N SER A 9 -20.21 12.23 -4.87
CA SER A 9 -19.13 11.25 -4.67
C SER A 9 -17.89 11.58 -5.49
N GLU A 10 -18.06 11.98 -6.76
CA GLU A 10 -16.94 12.42 -7.62
C GLU A 10 -16.22 13.65 -7.06
N LYS A 11 -16.97 14.63 -6.53
CA LYS A 11 -16.39 15.82 -5.89
C LYS A 11 -15.64 15.49 -4.59
N SER A 12 -16.15 14.55 -3.80
CA SER A 12 -15.47 14.09 -2.58
C SER A 12 -14.18 13.33 -2.90
N LEU A 13 -14.21 12.46 -3.91
CA LEU A 13 -13.03 11.73 -4.39
C LEU A 13 -11.96 12.69 -4.93
N SER A 14 -12.36 13.70 -5.70
CA SER A 14 -11.45 14.76 -6.20
C SER A 14 -10.78 15.55 -5.06
N LYS A 15 -11.51 15.83 -3.98
CA LYS A 15 -10.94 16.47 -2.78
C LYS A 15 -9.91 15.57 -2.12
N LEU A 16 -10.21 14.28 -1.92
CA LEU A 16 -9.24 13.32 -1.37
C LEU A 16 -7.98 13.20 -2.22
N ILE A 17 -8.12 13.11 -3.55
CA ILE A 17 -6.99 13.11 -4.49
C ILE A 17 -6.15 14.39 -4.34
N THR A 18 -6.78 15.53 -4.06
CA THR A 18 -6.07 16.79 -3.81
C THR A 18 -5.25 16.76 -2.50
N TYR A 19 -5.73 16.09 -1.45
CA TYR A 19 -4.93 15.84 -0.24
C TYR A 19 -3.76 14.89 -0.50
N CYS A 20 -3.94 13.91 -1.38
CA CYS A 20 -2.90 12.96 -1.75
C CYS A 20 -1.89 13.52 -2.76
N LYS A 21 -2.21 14.58 -3.52
CA LYS A 21 -1.33 15.18 -4.55
C LYS A 21 0.07 15.49 -4.04
N LYS A 22 0.20 15.94 -2.80
CA LYS A 22 1.49 16.24 -2.16
C LYS A 22 2.41 15.01 -2.06
N TYR A 23 1.83 13.80 -2.03
CA TYR A 23 2.54 12.54 -1.85
C TYR A 23 2.69 11.73 -3.15
N ILE A 24 2.16 12.21 -4.28
CA ILE A 24 2.20 11.49 -5.57
C ILE A 24 3.60 11.03 -5.98
N PRO A 25 4.67 11.84 -5.89
CA PRO A 25 6.01 11.38 -6.27
C PRO A 25 6.47 10.16 -5.45
N VAL A 26 6.18 10.16 -4.15
CA VAL A 26 6.53 9.08 -3.23
C VAL A 26 5.66 7.85 -3.47
N ILE A 27 4.37 8.05 -3.78
CA ILE A 27 3.44 6.98 -4.17
C ILE A 27 3.92 6.28 -5.45
N ILE A 28 4.39 7.05 -6.44
CA ILE A 28 4.91 6.49 -7.69
C ILE A 28 6.15 5.64 -7.42
N ILE A 29 7.10 6.13 -6.62
CA ILE A 29 8.30 5.36 -6.23
C ILE A 29 7.90 4.04 -5.56
N ALA A 30 7.00 4.10 -4.60
CA ALA A 30 6.51 2.93 -3.90
C ALA A 30 5.82 1.94 -4.85
N LEU A 31 4.98 2.42 -5.78
CA LEU A 31 4.37 1.60 -6.84
C LEU A 31 5.43 0.92 -7.71
N THR A 32 6.45 1.65 -8.15
CA THR A 32 7.53 1.06 -8.95
C THR A 32 8.29 -0.01 -8.18
N SER A 33 8.56 0.20 -6.88
CA SER A 33 9.18 -0.81 -6.01
C SER A 33 8.32 -2.06 -5.86
N ALA A 34 6.99 -1.92 -5.73
CA ALA A 34 6.06 -3.06 -5.69
C ALA A 34 6.07 -3.86 -7.00
N VAL A 35 6.06 -3.17 -8.15
CA VAL A 35 6.11 -3.82 -9.47
C VAL A 35 7.41 -4.60 -9.61
N ILE A 36 8.55 -3.99 -9.27
CA ILE A 36 9.87 -4.65 -9.33
C ILE A 36 9.91 -5.85 -8.38
N GLY A 37 9.47 -5.69 -7.13
CA GLY A 37 9.41 -6.77 -6.14
C GLY A 37 8.57 -7.96 -6.61
N THR A 38 7.44 -7.68 -7.27
CA THR A 38 6.54 -8.70 -7.82
C THR A 38 7.18 -9.42 -9.01
N ILE A 39 7.82 -8.68 -9.94
CA ILE A 39 8.54 -9.28 -11.07
C ILE A 39 9.64 -10.23 -10.57
N LEU A 40 10.38 -9.83 -9.53
CA LEU A 40 11.40 -10.68 -8.92
C LEU A 40 10.82 -12.00 -8.39
N THR A 41 9.63 -11.98 -7.80
CA THR A 41 8.98 -13.21 -7.30
C THR A 41 8.49 -14.12 -8.41
N ILE A 42 8.17 -13.58 -9.59
CA ILE A 42 7.75 -14.35 -10.76
C ILE A 42 8.93 -15.15 -11.36
N ILE A 43 10.17 -14.69 -11.18
CA ILE A 43 11.38 -15.42 -11.64
C ILE A 43 11.66 -16.67 -10.77
N GLY A 44 11.11 -16.72 -9.55
CA GLY A 44 11.32 -17.80 -8.59
C GLY A 44 10.95 -19.20 -9.15
N PRO A 45 9.72 -19.41 -9.64
CA PRO A 45 9.30 -20.66 -10.27
C PRO A 45 10.19 -21.13 -11.42
N ASP A 46 10.62 -20.23 -12.31
CA ASP A 46 11.49 -20.59 -13.44
C ASP A 46 12.85 -21.11 -12.96
N LYS A 47 13.43 -20.45 -11.95
CA LYS A 47 14.70 -20.87 -11.34
C LYS A 47 14.58 -22.16 -10.53
N LEU A 48 13.42 -22.40 -9.91
CA LEU A 48 13.13 -23.67 -9.27
C LEU A 48 13.00 -24.80 -10.29
N SER A 49 12.39 -24.55 -11.45
CA SER A 49 12.32 -25.54 -12.55
C SER A 49 13.72 -25.93 -13.03
N GLU A 50 14.59 -24.94 -13.27
CA GLU A 50 15.99 -25.18 -13.66
C GLU A 50 16.73 -26.04 -12.62
N MET A 51 16.49 -25.79 -11.33
CA MET A 51 17.06 -26.60 -10.25
C MET A 51 16.54 -28.05 -10.28
N THR A 52 15.25 -28.26 -10.51
CA THR A 52 14.68 -29.61 -10.62
C THR A 52 15.15 -30.37 -11.86
N ASP A 53 15.38 -29.67 -12.98
CA ASP A 53 15.92 -30.27 -14.20
C ASP A 53 17.36 -30.77 -14.00
N ILE A 54 18.20 -29.99 -13.31
CA ILE A 54 19.57 -30.40 -12.96
C ILE A 54 19.55 -31.62 -12.03
N ILE A 55 18.67 -31.62 -11.02
CA ILE A 55 18.54 -32.75 -10.10
C ILE A 55 18.13 -34.01 -10.88
N THR A 56 17.09 -33.93 -11.70
CA THR A 56 16.57 -35.09 -12.45
C THR A 56 17.58 -35.63 -13.47
N ALA A 57 18.31 -34.77 -14.18
CA ALA A 57 19.39 -35.17 -15.08
C ALA A 57 20.58 -35.81 -14.33
N GLY A 58 20.87 -35.32 -13.13
CA GLY A 58 21.96 -35.80 -12.28
C GLY A 58 21.69 -37.16 -11.62
N ILE A 59 20.42 -37.59 -11.49
CA ILE A 59 20.06 -38.88 -10.88
C ILE A 59 20.71 -40.08 -11.60
N MET A 60 20.85 -40.02 -12.93
CA MET A 60 21.41 -41.12 -13.73
C MET A 60 22.93 -41.06 -13.91
N THR A 61 23.56 -39.91 -13.68
CA THR A 61 24.97 -39.67 -14.05
C THR A 61 25.82 -39.21 -12.86
N SER A 62 25.48 -38.07 -12.27
CA SER A 62 25.88 -37.61 -10.94
C SER A 62 25.24 -36.23 -10.71
N ILE A 63 24.81 -35.92 -9.49
CA ILE A 63 24.16 -34.64 -9.18
C ILE A 63 25.22 -33.55 -8.98
N ASP A 64 25.10 -32.46 -9.75
CA ASP A 64 25.96 -31.27 -9.61
C ASP A 64 25.45 -30.37 -8.48
N LEU A 65 25.93 -30.64 -7.26
CA LEU A 65 25.53 -29.93 -6.05
C LEU A 65 25.97 -28.46 -6.06
N ASP A 66 27.09 -28.13 -6.71
CA ASP A 66 27.60 -26.75 -6.78
C ASP A 66 26.66 -25.86 -7.60
N LYS A 67 26.15 -26.36 -8.73
CA LYS A 67 25.13 -25.64 -9.52
C LYS A 67 23.83 -25.45 -8.74
N ILE A 68 23.37 -26.48 -8.04
CA ILE A 68 22.15 -26.41 -7.22
C ILE A 68 22.32 -25.38 -6.11
N ALA A 69 23.46 -25.37 -5.42
CA ALA A 69 23.76 -24.40 -4.38
C ALA A 69 23.80 -22.95 -4.93
N SER A 70 24.37 -22.74 -6.11
CA SER A 70 24.41 -21.44 -6.77
C SER A 70 23.00 -20.92 -7.13
N ILE A 71 22.14 -21.78 -7.67
CA ILE A 71 20.74 -21.42 -7.98
C ILE A 71 19.97 -21.13 -6.69
N GLY A 72 20.15 -21.97 -5.66
CA GLY A 72 19.54 -21.77 -4.35
C GLY A 72 19.94 -20.44 -3.71
N LEU A 73 21.23 -20.08 -3.74
CA LEU A 73 21.71 -18.79 -3.23
C LEU A 73 21.13 -17.62 -4.01
N THR A 74 21.00 -17.75 -5.34
CA THR A 74 20.38 -16.74 -6.20
C THR A 74 18.91 -16.53 -5.85
N LEU A 75 18.16 -17.62 -5.63
CA LEU A 75 16.76 -17.57 -5.18
C LEU A 75 16.60 -16.87 -3.83
N VAL A 76 17.47 -17.20 -2.86
CA VAL A 76 17.48 -16.54 -1.55
C VAL A 76 17.71 -15.03 -1.71
N ALA A 77 18.70 -14.63 -2.52
CA ALA A 77 18.98 -13.22 -2.77
C ALA A 77 17.78 -12.50 -3.41
N ILE A 78 17.15 -13.10 -4.42
CA ILE A 78 15.95 -12.56 -5.09
C ILE A 78 14.82 -12.35 -4.10
N TYR A 79 14.52 -13.34 -3.25
CA TYR A 79 13.43 -13.24 -2.28
C TYR A 79 13.73 -12.23 -1.18
N VAL A 80 14.97 -12.13 -0.70
CA VAL A 80 15.36 -11.10 0.27
C VAL A 80 15.18 -9.70 -0.33
N ILE A 81 15.63 -9.47 -1.56
CA ILE A 81 15.48 -8.17 -2.24
C ILE A 81 14.00 -7.84 -2.44
N SER A 82 13.20 -8.80 -2.92
CA SER A 82 11.77 -8.61 -3.12
C SER A 82 11.06 -8.29 -1.80
N ALA A 83 11.40 -9.00 -0.71
CA ALA A 83 10.86 -8.74 0.62
C ALA A 83 11.20 -7.32 1.10
N ILE A 84 12.45 -6.86 0.91
CA ILE A 84 12.87 -5.50 1.26
C ILE A 84 12.08 -4.46 0.47
N LEU A 85 11.93 -4.64 -0.85
CA LEU A 85 11.19 -3.71 -1.71
C LEU A 85 9.71 -3.64 -1.33
N THR A 86 9.10 -4.80 -1.07
CA THR A 86 7.70 -4.91 -0.65
C THR A 86 7.49 -4.28 0.73
N PHE A 87 8.40 -4.54 1.67
CA PHE A 87 8.35 -3.93 3.00
C PHE A 87 8.52 -2.41 2.93
N ALA A 88 9.49 -1.91 2.16
CA ALA A 88 9.72 -0.48 1.98
C ALA A 88 8.49 0.20 1.35
N GLN A 89 7.90 -0.41 0.32
CA GLN A 89 6.66 0.08 -0.30
C GLN A 89 5.51 0.12 0.71
N GLY A 90 5.31 -0.94 1.51
CA GLY A 90 4.29 -1.01 2.55
C GLY A 90 4.48 0.06 3.63
N TYR A 91 5.71 0.25 4.10
CA TYR A 91 6.06 1.27 5.09
C TYR A 91 5.78 2.69 4.58
N ILE A 92 6.15 2.97 3.32
CA ILE A 92 5.86 4.24 2.66
C ILE A 92 4.35 4.48 2.59
N MET A 93 3.58 3.49 2.15
CA MET A 93 2.12 3.60 2.05
C MET A 93 1.48 3.83 3.41
N ALA A 94 1.87 3.06 4.43
CA ALA A 94 1.37 3.24 5.80
C ALA A 94 1.64 4.67 6.30
N THR A 95 2.85 5.19 6.07
CA THR A 95 3.23 6.55 6.47
C THR A 95 2.37 7.60 5.77
N ILE A 96 2.13 7.44 4.45
CA ILE A 96 1.32 8.36 3.66
C ILE A 96 -0.13 8.33 4.15
N THR A 97 -0.71 7.15 4.34
CA THR A 97 -2.06 6.96 4.89
C THR A 97 -2.21 7.71 6.22
N GLN A 98 -1.32 7.45 7.18
CA GLN A 98 -1.37 8.10 8.49
C GLN A 98 -1.29 9.62 8.40
N LYS A 99 -0.44 10.14 7.49
CA LYS A 99 -0.27 11.58 7.30
C LYS A 99 -1.49 12.22 6.65
N VAL A 100 -2.13 11.55 5.70
CA VAL A 100 -3.39 11.99 5.08
C VAL A 100 -4.51 11.99 6.11
N SER A 101 -4.69 10.91 6.87
CA SER A 101 -5.72 10.81 7.91
C SER A 101 -5.53 11.87 9.00
N LYS A 102 -4.29 12.12 9.43
CA LYS A 102 -3.98 13.20 10.40
C LYS A 102 -4.35 14.59 9.88
N ASN A 103 -4.02 14.89 8.62
CA ASN A 103 -4.36 16.18 8.01
C ASN A 103 -5.88 16.35 7.90
N LEU A 104 -6.59 15.31 7.47
CA LEU A 104 -8.03 15.33 7.34
C LEU A 104 -8.72 15.58 8.70
N ARG A 105 -8.28 14.87 9.76
CA ARG A 105 -8.76 15.13 11.12
C ARG A 105 -8.47 16.56 11.58
N SER A 106 -7.28 17.08 11.30
CA SER A 106 -6.93 18.46 11.68
C SER A 106 -7.85 19.49 11.02
N ASP A 107 -8.13 19.33 9.72
CA ASP A 107 -8.96 20.28 8.99
C ASP A 107 -10.44 20.17 9.35
N ILE A 108 -10.90 18.97 9.70
CA ILE A 108 -12.23 18.74 10.28
C ILE A 108 -12.34 19.43 11.65
N SER A 109 -11.39 19.21 12.56
CA SER A 109 -11.40 19.85 13.88
C SER A 109 -11.39 21.37 13.77
N LYS A 110 -10.57 21.95 12.87
CA LYS A 110 -10.57 23.39 12.60
C LYS A 110 -11.92 23.88 12.07
N LYS A 111 -12.59 23.10 11.22
CA LYS A 111 -13.90 23.47 10.68
C LYS A 111 -14.98 23.42 11.76
N ILE A 112 -14.98 22.36 12.58
CA ILE A 112 -15.91 22.20 13.71
C ILE A 112 -15.76 23.37 14.67
N ASN A 113 -14.53 23.70 15.10
CA ASN A 113 -14.27 24.80 16.04
C ASN A 113 -14.68 26.20 15.54
N LYS A 114 -14.97 26.36 14.24
CA LYS A 114 -15.43 27.63 13.65
C LYS A 114 -16.94 27.69 13.44
N LEU A 115 -17.71 26.67 13.84
CA LEU A 115 -19.16 26.66 13.69
C LEU A 115 -19.83 27.51 14.78
N PRO A 116 -20.94 28.21 14.45
CA PRO A 116 -21.67 29.03 15.42
C PRO A 116 -22.38 28.16 16.46
N MET A 117 -22.64 28.71 17.66
CA MET A 117 -23.29 27.99 18.77
C MET A 117 -24.62 27.32 18.39
N SER A 118 -25.37 27.86 17.42
CA SER A 118 -26.62 27.28 16.93
C SER A 118 -26.46 25.89 16.28
N TYR A 119 -25.29 25.58 15.72
CA TYR A 119 -25.00 24.26 15.13
C TYR A 119 -24.84 23.16 16.20
N TYR A 120 -24.46 23.53 17.42
CA TYR A 120 -24.23 22.59 18.52
C TYR A 120 -25.50 22.23 19.29
N ASN A 121 -26.61 22.94 19.05
CA ASN A 121 -27.86 22.70 19.76
C ASN A 121 -28.62 21.45 19.26
N ASN A 122 -28.22 20.89 18.10
CA ASN A 122 -28.87 19.71 17.49
C ASN A 122 -28.03 18.42 17.50
N ASN A 123 -26.74 18.46 17.87
CA ASN A 123 -25.85 17.29 17.93
C ASN A 123 -24.73 17.51 18.96
N THR A 124 -24.50 16.55 19.86
CA THR A 124 -23.38 16.59 20.82
C THR A 124 -22.05 16.59 20.06
N THR A 125 -21.22 17.63 20.27
CA THR A 125 -19.93 17.84 19.60
C THR A 125 -19.01 16.60 19.64
N GLY A 126 -19.10 15.82 20.71
CA GLY A 126 -18.35 14.58 20.90
C GLY A 126 -18.76 13.44 19.95
N ASP A 127 -20.06 13.30 19.65
CA ASP A 127 -20.53 12.25 18.71
C ASP A 127 -20.13 12.60 17.28
N LEU A 128 -20.20 13.89 16.90
CA LEU A 128 -19.74 14.37 15.60
C LEU A 128 -18.24 14.15 15.39
N LEU A 129 -17.40 14.52 16.37
CA LEU A 129 -15.96 14.35 16.24
C LEU A 129 -15.55 12.86 16.26
N SER A 130 -16.23 12.04 17.08
CA SER A 130 -15.99 10.60 17.17
C SER A 130 -16.33 9.89 15.85
N ARG A 131 -17.52 10.13 15.30
CA ARG A 131 -17.93 9.55 14.01
C ARG A 131 -17.01 9.96 12.88
N VAL A 132 -16.64 11.24 12.82
CA VAL A 132 -15.77 11.71 11.76
C VAL A 132 -14.35 11.16 11.91
N THR A 133 -13.84 11.01 13.13
CA THR A 133 -12.53 10.38 13.37
C THR A 133 -12.55 8.91 12.94
N ASN A 134 -13.60 8.16 13.30
CA ASN A 134 -13.79 6.76 12.89
C ASN A 134 -13.97 6.59 11.38
N ASP A 135 -14.73 7.48 10.73
CA ASP A 135 -14.93 7.44 9.29
C ASP A 135 -13.62 7.72 8.53
N VAL A 136 -12.79 8.64 9.04
CA VAL A 136 -11.46 8.94 8.48
C VAL A 136 -10.49 7.77 8.66
N ASP A 137 -10.57 7.06 9.78
CA ASP A 137 -9.78 5.85 10.01
C ASP A 137 -10.20 4.67 9.14
N THR A 138 -11.49 4.57 8.82
CA THR A 138 -12.03 3.51 7.94
C THR A 138 -11.58 3.68 6.48
N ILE A 139 -11.13 4.88 6.09
CA ILE A 139 -10.58 5.14 4.74
C ILE A 139 -9.09 4.75 4.65
N GLY A 140 -8.40 4.60 5.79
CA GLY A 140 -6.96 4.33 5.87
C GLY A 140 -6.59 2.86 5.70
#